data_AF-A0A0G0GV51-F1
#
_entry.id   AF-A0A0G0GV51-F1
#
_cell.length_a   1.000
_cell.length_b   1.000
_cell.length_c   1.000
_cell.angle_alpha   90.00
_cell.angle_beta   90.00
_cell.angle_gamma   90.00
#
_symmetry.space_group_name_H-M   'P 1'
#
loop_
_entity.id
_entity.type
_entity.pdbx_description
1 polymer ?
#
loop_
_entity_poly.entity_id
_entity_poly.type
_entity_poly.pdbx_seq_one_letter_code
_entity_poly.pdbx_strand_id
1 'polypeptide(L)'
;MKKSLARKYLDKDREMILWLFDSRCIRCGKPTNIIHEIKPISHGKLSLHWKNRAPLCMICHDWSHSQGTNNTIPILEEKRKVFLVRKFGL
;
A
#
# COMPACT_ATOMS: atom_id res chain seq x y z
N MET A 1 14.04 11.36 -17.72
CA MET A 1 14.36 11.27 -16.27
C MET A 1 14.78 9.84 -15.92
N LYS A 2 16.00 9.62 -15.42
CA LYS A 2 16.41 8.30 -14.90
C LYS A 2 15.62 8.01 -13.62
N LYS A 3 14.73 7.01 -13.65
CA LYS A 3 14.05 6.51 -12.44
C LYS A 3 15.11 6.18 -11.38
N SER A 4 14.96 6.68 -10.15
CA SER A 4 15.90 6.38 -9.05
C SER A 4 16.01 4.86 -8.84
N LEU A 5 17.17 4.37 -8.38
CA LEU A 5 17.39 2.94 -8.08
C LEU A 5 16.30 2.34 -7.17
N ALA A 6 15.79 3.13 -6.21
CA ALA A 6 14.68 2.75 -5.34
C ALA A 6 13.37 2.45 -6.11
N ARG A 7 13.09 3.18 -7.20
CA ARG A 7 11.90 2.99 -8.03
C ARG A 7 11.90 1.63 -8.74
N LYS A 8 13.07 1.09 -9.08
CA LYS A 8 13.17 -0.26 -9.69
C LYS A 8 12.76 -1.36 -8.70
N TYR A 9 13.05 -1.19 -7.41
CA TYR A 9 12.62 -2.14 -6.38
C TYR A 9 11.11 -2.07 -6.10
N LEU A 10 10.47 -0.92 -6.32
CA LEU A 10 9.03 -0.77 -6.15
C LEU A 10 8.21 -1.60 -7.15
N ASP A 11 8.74 -1.82 -8.35
CA ASP A 11 8.05 -2.57 -9.41
C ASP A 11 8.12 -4.09 -9.18
N LYS A 12 9.13 -4.60 -8.44
CA LYS A 12 9.35 -6.04 -8.24
C LYS A 12 8.14 -6.77 -7.65
N ASP A 13 7.53 -6.20 -6.62
CA ASP A 13 6.43 -6.82 -5.88
C ASP A 13 5.05 -6.36 -6.38
N ARG A 14 5.01 -5.53 -7.44
CA ARG A 14 3.80 -4.81 -7.85
C ARG A 14 2.64 -5.75 -8.18
N GLU A 15 2.86 -6.69 -9.10
CA GLU A 15 1.81 -7.61 -9.56
C GLU A 15 1.33 -8.53 -8.43
N MET A 16 2.25 -9.02 -7.60
CA MET A 16 1.91 -9.80 -6.42
C MET A 16 1.04 -9.01 -5.44
N ILE A 17 1.37 -7.74 -5.17
CA ILE A 17 0.55 -6.88 -4.30
C ILE A 17 -0.85 -6.69 -4.92
N LEU A 18 -0.95 -6.38 -6.21
CA LEU A 18 -2.26 -6.22 -6.85
C LEU A 18 -3.08 -7.51 -6.80
N TRP A 19 -2.45 -8.67 -7.01
CA TRP A 19 -3.10 -9.97 -6.85
C TRP A 19 -3.57 -10.21 -5.41
N LEU A 20 -2.73 -9.93 -4.40
CA LEU A 20 -3.08 -10.11 -2.98
C LEU A 20 -4.35 -9.33 -2.58
N PHE A 21 -4.59 -8.18 -3.19
CA PHE A 21 -5.70 -7.29 -2.85
C PHE A 21 -6.77 -7.17 -3.95
N ASP A 22 -6.79 -8.10 -4.89
CA ASP A 22 -7.76 -8.13 -6.02
C ASP A 22 -7.82 -6.84 -6.82
N SER A 23 -6.71 -6.10 -6.88
CA SER A 23 -6.63 -4.75 -7.46
C SER A 23 -7.68 -3.80 -6.88
N ARG A 24 -7.97 -3.89 -5.57
CA ARG A 24 -8.92 -3.03 -4.86
C ARG A 24 -8.24 -2.22 -3.77
N CYS A 25 -8.72 -1.00 -3.60
CA CYS A 25 -8.31 -0.11 -2.52
C CYS A 25 -8.63 -0.74 -1.17
N ILE A 26 -7.63 -0.90 -0.30
CA ILE A 26 -7.84 -1.53 1.01
C ILE A 26 -8.76 -0.72 1.94
N ARG A 27 -8.89 0.59 1.70
CA ARG A 27 -9.73 1.48 2.52
C ARG A 27 -11.20 1.48 2.07
N CYS A 28 -11.46 1.68 0.79
CA CYS A 28 -12.82 1.92 0.27
C CYS A 28 -13.31 0.86 -0.73
N GLY A 29 -12.49 -0.14 -1.06
CA GLY A 29 -12.85 -1.23 -1.96
C GLY A 29 -12.99 -0.85 -3.43
N LYS A 30 -12.75 0.41 -3.83
CA LYS A 30 -12.78 0.79 -5.25
C LYS A 30 -11.63 0.12 -6.03
N PRO A 31 -11.81 -0.27 -7.31
CA PRO A 31 -10.72 -0.74 -8.15
C PRO A 31 -9.57 0.26 -8.22
N THR A 32 -8.33 -0.21 -8.16
CA THR A 32 -7.13 0.62 -8.27
C THR A 32 -5.91 -0.22 -8.64
N ASN A 33 -4.99 0.38 -9.38
CA ASN A 33 -3.68 -0.17 -9.70
C ASN A 33 -2.52 0.63 -9.04
N ILE A 34 -2.86 1.58 -8.18
CA ILE A 34 -1.93 2.45 -7.46
C ILE A 34 -1.55 1.76 -6.15
N ILE A 35 -0.26 1.55 -5.94
CA ILE A 35 0.28 0.96 -4.71
C ILE A 35 0.82 2.08 -3.82
N HIS A 36 0.36 2.10 -2.59
CA HIS A 36 0.78 3.01 -1.55
C HIS A 36 1.67 2.29 -0.53
N GLU A 37 2.65 3.01 0.01
CA GLU A 37 3.46 2.59 1.14
C GLU A 37 2.78 3.06 2.42
N ILE A 38 2.46 2.15 3.33
CA ILE A 38 1.75 2.47 4.57
C ILE A 38 2.67 3.28 5.50
N LYS A 39 3.91 2.80 5.71
CA LYS A 39 4.96 3.53 6.44
C LYS A 39 5.96 4.16 5.44
N PRO A 40 6.31 5.45 5.57
CA PRO A 40 7.12 6.15 4.58
C PRO A 40 8.58 5.67 4.49
N ILE A 41 9.21 5.94 3.34
CA ILE A 41 10.59 5.54 2.98
C ILE A 41 11.67 6.09 3.92
N SER A 42 11.37 7.18 4.63
CA SER A 42 12.28 7.75 5.64
C SER A 42 12.70 6.74 6.73
N HIS A 43 11.98 5.62 6.87
CA HIS A 43 12.33 4.51 7.78
C HIS A 43 13.22 3.41 7.16
N GLY A 44 13.83 3.65 5.99
CA GLY A 44 14.82 2.76 5.38
C GLY A 44 14.23 1.62 4.52
N LYS A 45 15.05 0.61 4.18
CA LYS A 45 14.72 -0.46 3.21
C LYS A 45 13.43 -1.26 3.53
N LEU A 46 13.01 -1.29 4.79
CA LEU A 46 11.78 -1.97 5.23
C LEU A 46 10.51 -1.36 4.62
N SER A 47 10.55 -0.07 4.29
CA SER A 47 9.43 0.63 3.64
C SER A 47 9.05 0.04 2.28
N LEU A 48 10.02 -0.55 1.57
CA LEU A 48 9.85 -1.09 0.22
C LEU A 48 9.29 -2.51 0.21
N HIS A 49 9.24 -3.19 1.37
CA HIS A 49 8.77 -4.56 1.47
C HIS A 49 7.26 -4.65 1.20
N TRP A 50 6.81 -5.67 0.46
CA TRP A 50 5.39 -5.86 0.12
C TRP A 50 4.43 -5.89 1.31
N LYS A 51 4.90 -6.30 2.50
CA LYS A 51 4.12 -6.25 3.74
C LYS A 51 3.74 -4.82 4.14
N ASN A 52 4.58 -3.83 3.85
CA ASN A 52 4.32 -2.42 4.11
C ASN A 52 3.56 -1.71 2.98
N ARG A 53 3.13 -2.44 1.94
CA ARG A 53 2.54 -1.86 0.74
C ARG A 53 1.16 -2.44 0.48
N ALA A 54 0.26 -1.59 0.00
CA ALA A 54 -1.11 -1.99 -0.33
C ALA A 54 -1.73 -1.05 -1.36
N PRO A 55 -2.72 -1.49 -2.14
CA PRO A 55 -3.37 -0.61 -3.09
C PRO A 55 -4.27 0.42 -2.41
N LEU A 56 -4.20 1.67 -2.85
CA LEU A 56 -5.15 2.73 -2.52
C LEU A 56 -5.64 3.40 -3.80
N CYS A 57 -6.91 3.75 -3.89
CA CYS A 57 -7.37 4.62 -4.96
C CYS A 57 -6.87 6.04 -4.72
N MET A 58 -6.80 6.87 -5.77
CA MET A 58 -6.23 8.23 -5.68
C MET A 58 -6.86 9.05 -4.54
N ILE A 59 -8.18 9.01 -4.39
CA ILE A 59 -8.90 9.72 -3.31
C ILE A 59 -8.41 9.28 -1.92
N CYS A 60 -8.20 7.98 -1.71
CA CYS A 60 -7.73 7.46 -0.42
C CYS A 60 -6.24 7.69 -0.21
N HIS A 61 -5.46 7.75 -1.29
CA HIS A 61 -4.05 8.13 -1.27
C HIS A 61 -3.89 9.60 -0.87
N ASP A 62 -4.65 10.51 -1.45
CA ASP A 62 -4.58 11.93 -1.12
C ASP A 62 -5.09 12.20 0.30
N TRP A 63 -6.13 11.46 0.71
CA TRP A 63 -6.56 11.45 2.10
C TRP A 63 -5.42 11.04 3.05
N SER A 64 -4.64 9.99 2.73
CA SER A 64 -3.57 9.55 3.64
C SER A 64 -2.45 10.57 3.77
N HIS A 65 -2.13 11.30 2.70
CA HIS A 65 -1.21 12.44 2.78
C HIS A 65 -1.79 13.61 3.59
N SER A 66 -3.08 13.92 3.42
CA SER A 66 -3.73 15.05 4.11
C SER A 66 -3.85 14.86 5.63
N GLN A 67 -4.04 13.63 6.10
CA GLN A 67 -4.23 13.34 7.53
C GLN A 67 -2.92 13.10 8.29
N GLY A 68 -1.80 12.93 7.58
CA GLY A 68 -0.50 12.61 8.17
C GLY A 68 -0.37 11.14 8.61
N THR A 69 0.88 10.74 8.82
CA THR A 69 1.28 9.34 9.06
C THR A 69 0.73 8.77 10.37
N ASN A 70 0.76 9.55 11.45
CA ASN A 70 0.34 9.08 12.78
C ASN A 70 -1.13 8.66 12.84
N ASN A 71 -1.98 9.31 12.04
CA ASN A 71 -3.40 9.02 11.97
C ASN A 71 -3.70 7.87 11.00
N THR A 72 -2.93 7.75 9.92
CA THR A 72 -3.27 6.90 8.78
C THR A 72 -2.64 5.52 8.86
N ILE A 73 -1.41 5.40 9.39
CA ILE A 73 -0.72 4.12 9.56
C ILE A 73 -1.58 3.07 10.28
N PRO A 74 -2.11 3.31 11.51
CA PRO A 74 -2.86 2.27 12.23
C PRO A 74 -4.11 1.84 11.46
N ILE A 75 -4.78 2.78 10.79
CA ILE A 75 -5.97 2.49 9.97
C ILE A 75 -5.61 1.62 8.78
N LEU A 76 -4.55 1.97 8.06
CA LEU A 76 -4.13 1.27 6.85
C LEU A 76 -3.56 -0.12 7.17
N GLU A 77 -2.82 -0.27 8.27
CA GLU A 77 -2.34 -1.58 8.75
C GLU A 77 -3.52 -2.51 9.11
N GLU A 78 -4.51 -1.99 9.84
CA GLU A 78 -5.70 -2.78 10.20
C GLU A 78 -6.53 -3.15 8.97
N LYS A 79 -6.80 -2.20 8.07
CA LYS A 79 -7.54 -2.47 6.82
C LYS A 79 -6.83 -3.51 5.96
N ARG A 80 -5.50 -3.43 5.89
CA ARG A 80 -4.67 -4.42 5.20
C ARG A 80 -4.84 -5.80 5.82
N LYS A 81 -4.76 -5.92 7.15
CA LYS A 81 -4.93 -7.18 7.88
C LYS A 81 -6.30 -7.77 7.62
N VAL A 82 -7.37 -6.99 7.84
CA VAL A 82 -8.76 -7.41 7.61
C VAL A 82 -8.98 -7.92 6.18
N PHE A 83 -8.40 -7.23 5.18
CA PHE A 83 -8.52 -7.68 3.79
C PHE A 83 -7.90 -9.06 3.58
N LEU A 84 -6.66 -9.27 4.04
CA LEU A 84 -5.97 -10.54 3.87
C LEU A 84 -6.65 -11.69 4.63
N VAL A 85 -7.07 -11.44 5.87
CA VAL A 85 -7.83 -12.41 6.69
C VAL A 85 -9.09 -12.82 5.94
N ARG A 86 -9.87 -11.86 5.44
CA ARG A 86 -11.09 -12.13 4.68
C ARG A 86 -10.83 -12.95 3.42
N LYS A 87 -9.73 -12.68 2.71
CA LYS A 87 -9.41 -13.35 1.44
C LYS A 87 -8.88 -14.77 1.63
N PHE A 88 -8.00 -14.97 2.60
CA PHE A 88 -7.23 -16.21 2.75
C PHE A 88 -7.62 -17.05 3.97
N GLY A 89 -8.48 -16.55 4.87
CA GLY A 89 -8.88 -17.26 6.08
C GLY A 89 -7.76 -17.45 7.11
N LEU A 90 -6.74 -16.58 7.06
CA LEU A 90 -5.61 -16.56 8.01
C LEU A 90 -5.95 -15.89 9.34
#